data_AF-A0A0S8GPX1-F1
#
_entry.id   AF-A0A0S8GPX1-F1
#
_cell.length_a   1.000
_cell.length_b   1.000
_cell.length_c   1.000
_cell.angle_alpha   90.00
_cell.angle_beta   90.00
_cell.angle_gamma   90.00
#
_symmetry.space_group_name_H-M   'P 1'
#
loop_
_entity.id
_entity.type
_entity.pdbx_description
1 polymer ?
#
loop_
_entity_poly.entity_id
_entity_poly.type
_entity_poly.pdbx_seq_one_letter_code
_entity_poly.pdbx_strand_id
1 'polypeptide(L)' 'PEIGALLPALGYGERQIKDLQKTINAIPCDSVVIGTPIDLTRVLKINKPSVRVRYELQEIGKPNLEDVIKEFAKRKNR' A
#
# COMPACT_ATOMS: atom_id res chain seq x y z
N PRO A 1 13.53 0.93 -16.44
CA PRO A 1 14.94 1.33 -16.21
C PRO A 1 15.14 2.47 -15.19
N GLU A 2 14.10 3.25 -14.84
CA GLU A 2 14.26 4.49 -14.05
C GLU A 2 13.64 4.47 -12.63
N ILE A 3 13.30 3.31 -12.07
CA ILE A 3 12.59 3.28 -10.77
C ILE A 3 13.50 3.57 -9.56
N GLY A 4 14.80 3.75 -9.76
CA GLY A 4 15.75 4.15 -8.71
C GLY A 4 15.76 3.21 -7.50
N ALA A 5 15.80 3.80 -6.30
CA ALA A 5 15.82 3.09 -5.02
C ALA A 5 14.44 2.52 -4.61
N LEU A 6 13.73 1.89 -5.54
CA LEU A 6 12.40 1.32 -5.31
C LEU A 6 12.43 -0.21 -5.43
N LEU A 7 11.97 -0.88 -4.37
CA LEU A 7 11.77 -2.33 -4.34
C LEU A 7 10.28 -2.62 -4.46
N PRO A 8 9.81 -3.27 -5.54
CA PRO A 8 8.41 -3.60 -5.68
C PRO A 8 8.00 -4.66 -4.66
N ALA A 9 6.96 -4.36 -3.88
CA ALA A 9 6.35 -5.32 -2.96
C ALA A 9 5.44 -6.26 -3.76
N LEU A 10 6.01 -7.39 -4.21
CA LEU A 10 5.29 -8.42 -4.96
C LEU A 10 5.17 -9.69 -4.12
N GLY A 11 3.98 -10.28 -4.12
CA GLY A 11 3.76 -11.66 -3.71
C GLY A 11 2.78 -11.89 -2.56
N TYR A 12 2.17 -13.07 -2.58
CA TYR A 12 1.22 -13.57 -1.56
C TYR A 12 1.58 -14.98 -1.07
N GLY A 13 2.54 -15.64 -1.72
CA GLY A 13 3.04 -16.94 -1.28
C GLY A 13 4.14 -16.82 -0.23
N GLU A 14 4.23 -17.80 0.67
CA GLU A 14 5.24 -17.84 1.74
C GLU A 14 6.67 -17.65 1.23
N ARG A 15 7.00 -18.26 0.09
CA ARG A 15 8.32 -18.15 -0.54
C ARG A 15 8.63 -16.72 -0.97
N GLN A 16 7.68 -16.03 -1.60
CA GLN A 16 7.84 -14.66 -2.07
C GLN A 16 8.00 -13.69 -0.90
N ILE A 17 7.23 -13.88 0.18
CA ILE A 17 7.35 -13.10 1.41
C ILE A 17 8.76 -13.26 2.01
N LYS A 18 9.26 -14.50 2.07
CA LYS A 18 10.60 -14.80 2.60
C LYS A 18 11.71 -14.19 1.74
N ASP A 19 11.56 -14.23 0.42
CA ASP A 19 12.53 -13.65 -0.50
C ASP A 19 12.52 -12.11 -0.43
N LEU A 20 11.34 -11.48 -0.36
CA LEU A 20 11.20 -10.04 -0.13
C LEU A 20 11.88 -9.60 1.18
N GLN A 21 11.66 -10.36 2.26
CA GLN A 21 12.30 -10.08 3.56
C GLN A 21 13.83 -10.12 3.47
N LYS A 22 14.39 -11.14 2.81
CA LYS A 22 15.84 -11.25 2.61
C LYS A 22 16.38 -10.08 1.80
N THR A 23 15.69 -9.71 0.72
CA THR A 23 16.10 -8.59 -0.12
C THR A 23 16.12 -7.28 0.66
N ILE A 24 15.06 -6.95 1.41
CA ILE A 24 15.01 -5.74 2.25
C ILE A 24 16.15 -5.74 3.28
N ASN A 25 16.40 -6.88 3.93
CA ASN A 25 17.41 -6.96 4.99
C ASN A 25 18.85 -6.92 4.44
N ALA A 26 19.07 -7.30 3.18
CA ALA A 26 20.39 -7.26 2.54
C ALA A 26 20.77 -5.88 1.95
N ILE A 27 19.79 -5.01 1.67
CA ILE A 27 20.05 -3.68 1.08
C ILE A 27 20.76 -2.79 2.11
N PRO A 28 21.89 -2.12 1.76
CA PRO A 28 22.54 -1.14 2.61
C PRO A 28 21.78 0.19 2.56
N CYS A 29 20.87 0.39 3.52
CA CYS A 29 20.15 1.65 3.71
C CYS A 29 19.94 1.93 5.20
N ASP A 30 19.75 3.21 5.53
CA ASP A 30 19.52 3.64 6.93
C ASP A 30 18.08 3.41 7.39
N SER A 31 17.12 3.38 6.45
CA SER A 31 15.69 3.22 6.75
C SER A 31 14.91 2.65 5.55
N VAL A 32 13.73 2.10 5.82
CA VAL A 32 12.79 1.55 4.83
C VAL A 32 11.46 2.29 4.89
N VAL A 33 11.01 2.83 3.74
CA VAL A 33 9.71 3.48 3.60
C VAL A 33 8.72 2.51 2.96
N ILE A 34 7.68 2.12 3.70
CA ILE A 34 6.63 1.22 3.22
C ILE A 34 5.54 2.07 2.56
N GLY A 35 5.55 2.08 1.22
CA GLY A 35 4.58 2.81 0.39
C GLY A 35 3.35 2.00 -0.04
N THR A 36 3.11 0.83 0.57
CA THR A 36 1.99 -0.04 0.21
C THR A 36 0.75 0.20 1.09
N PRO A 37 -0.48 0.00 0.57
CA PRO A 37 -1.70 0.04 1.39
C PRO A 37 -1.67 -0.95 2.54
N ILE A 38 -1.09 -2.13 2.33
CA ILE A 38 -0.91 -3.14 3.37
C ILE A 38 0.27 -2.78 4.28
N ASP A 39 0.13 -3.13 5.55
CA ASP A 39 1.22 -3.07 6.51
C ASP A 39 2.15 -4.30 6.36
N LEU A 40 3.28 -4.12 5.67
CA LEU A 40 4.25 -5.20 5.46
C LEU A 40 4.83 -5.76 6.76
N THR A 41 4.87 -4.97 7.84
CA THR A 41 5.41 -5.43 9.13
C THR A 41 4.56 -6.55 9.76
N ARG A 42 3.33 -6.75 9.27
CA ARG A 42 2.45 -7.84 9.70
C ARG A 42 2.81 -9.19 9.07
N VAL A 43 3.54 -9.19 7.97
CA VAL A 43 3.83 -10.40 7.18
C VAL A 43 5.31 -10.74 7.09
N LEU A 44 6.20 -9.77 7.33
CA LEU A 44 7.65 -9.97 7.33
C LEU A 44 8.35 -9.13 8.41
N LYS A 45 9.57 -9.55 8.77
CA LYS A 45 10.44 -8.88 9.74
C LYS A 45 11.52 -8.06 9.05
N ILE A 46 11.41 -6.74 9.15
CA ILE A 46 12.42 -5.78 8.69
C ILE A 46 13.38 -5.51 9.84
N ASN A 47 14.69 -5.71 9.62
CA ASN A 47 15.72 -5.52 10.65
C ASN A 47 16.30 -4.09 10.69
N LYS A 48 15.64 -3.14 10.04
CA LYS A 48 16.02 -1.74 9.91
C LYS A 48 14.89 -0.84 10.40
N PRO A 49 15.18 0.41 10.81
CA PRO A 49 14.14 1.41 11.01
C PRO A 49 13.20 1.45 9.81
N SER A 50 11.90 1.42 10.06
CA SER A 50 10.91 1.45 8.99
C SER A 50 9.71 2.29 9.36
N VAL A 51 9.14 2.97 8.36
CA VAL A 51 7.96 3.80 8.50
C VAL A 51 6.95 3.47 7.40
N ARG A 52 5.67 3.42 7.76
CA ARG A 52 4.58 3.20 6.81
C ARG A 52 3.94 4.52 6.42
N VAL A 53 3.93 4.81 5.12
CA VAL A 53 3.21 5.94 4.54
C VAL A 53 1.76 5.52 4.33
N ARG A 54 0.83 6.38 4.73
CA ARG A 54 -0.60 6.21 4.48
C ARG A 54 -1.04 7.27 3.48
N TYR A 55 -1.94 6.88 2.61
CA TYR A 55 -2.61 7.76 1.68
C TYR A 55 -4.08 7.36 1.62
N GLU A 56 -4.92 8.35 1.39
CA GLU A 56 -6.36 8.18 1.28
C GLU A 56 -6.81 8.72 -0.07
N LEU A 57 -7.86 8.11 -0.63
CA LEU A 57 -8.46 8.61 -1.86
C LEU A 57 -9.11 9.96 -1.56
N GLN A 58 -8.69 11.00 -2.28
CA GLN A 58 -9.37 12.28 -2.28
C GLN A 58 -10.15 12.42 -3.59
N GLU A 59 -11.47 12.35 -3.52
CA GLU A 59 -12.33 12.60 -4.67
C GLU A 59 -12.32 14.09 -5.02
N ILE A 60 -11.94 14.42 -6.26
CA ILE A 60 -11.90 15.79 -6.77
C ILE A 60 -13.11 15.99 -7.69
N GLY A 61 -13.96 16.96 -7.36
CA GLY A 61 -15.13 17.32 -8.15
C GLY A 61 -16.44 16.66 -7.72
N LYS A 62 -17.51 16.96 -8.47
CA LYS A 62 -18.88 16.54 -8.19
C LYS A 62 -19.60 16.13 -9.49
N PRO A 63 -20.57 15.20 -9.44
CA PRO A 63 -20.97 14.42 -8.26
C PRO A 63 -19.91 13.38 -7.88
N ASN A 64 -19.73 13.17 -6.59
CA ASN A 64 -18.80 12.18 -6.04
C ASN A 64 -19.53 10.86 -5.75
N LEU A 65 -18.80 9.81 -5.37
CA LEU A 65 -19.40 8.48 -5.14
C LEU A 65 -20.54 8.53 -4.10
N GLU A 66 -20.36 9.31 -3.04
CA GLU A 66 -21.38 9.50 -2.01
C GLU A 66 -22.65 10.14 -2.57
N ASP A 67 -22.54 11.14 -3.45
CA ASP A 67 -23.70 11.80 -4.08
C ASP A 67 -24.48 10.82 -4.95
N VAL A 68 -23.77 10.01 -5.75
CA VAL A 68 -24.38 9.00 -6.62
C VAL A 68 -25.10 7.93 -5.78
N ILE A 69 -24.47 7.45 -4.70
CA ILE A 69 -25.08 6.48 -3.79
C ILE A 69 -26.33 7.07 -3.14
N LYS A 70 -26.27 8.33 -2.66
CA LYS A 70 -27.43 9.02 -2.06
C LYS A 70 -28.57 9.17 -3.06
N GLU A 71 -28.28 9.56 -4.29
CA GLU A 71 -29.29 9.71 -5.33
C GLU A 71 -29.93 8.36 -5.67
N PHE A 72 -29.12 7.32 -5.86
CA PHE A 72 -29.60 5.97 -6.11
C PHE A 72 -30.51 5.47 -4.98
N ALA A 73 -30.10 5.62 -3.73
CA ALA A 73 -30.89 5.21 -2.56
C ALA A 73 -32.22 5.94 -2.47
N LYS A 74 -32.26 7.25 -2.77
CA LYS A 74 -33.51 8.03 -2.81
C LYS A 74 -34.47 7.55 -3.90
N ARG A 75 -33.97 7.18 -5.08
CA ARG A 75 -34.79 6.67 -6.19
C ARG A 75 -35.39 5.29 -5.89
N LYS A 76 -34.66 4.43 -5.17
CA LYS A 76 -35.09 3.07 -4.79
C LYS A 76 -36.12 3.03 -3.65
N ASN A 77 -36.20 4.09 -2.84
CA ASN A 77 -37.15 4.23 -1.72
C ASN A 77 -38.44 5.00 -2.11
N ARG A 78 -38.65 5.24 -3.40
CA ARG A 78 -39.93 5.69 -3.99
C ARG A 78 -40.56 4.53 -4.74
#